data_AF-A0A7J0F2G5-F1
#
_entry.id   AF-A0A7J0F2G5-F1
#
_cell.length_a   1.000
_cell.length_b   1.000
_cell.length_c   1.000
_cell.angle_alpha   90.00
_cell.angle_beta   90.00
_cell.angle_gamma   90.00
#
_symmetry.space_group_name_H-M   'P 1'
#
loop_
_entity.id
_entity.type
_entity.pdbx_description
1 polymer ?
#
loop_
_entity_poly.entity_id
_entity_poly.type
_entity_poly.pdbx_seq_one_letter_code
_entity_poly.pdbx_strand_id
1 'polypeptide(L)'
;MASECPIKTVVLLVQENRSFDHMLGWMKSLNPEIDGVTGAEWNPMSTSDPNSKRLYFGDRSGFVEPDPGHCFEAVFQQVYGVPWTPEASASLEPTMQGFAQQAEAKLKGIVGNL
;
A
#
# COMPACT_ATOMS: atom_id res chain seq x y z
N MET A 1 31.09 11.71 -2.12
CA MET A 1 31.34 11.47 -0.68
C MET A 1 29.98 11.33 -0.02
N ALA A 2 29.77 10.32 0.82
CA ALA A 2 28.53 10.24 1.58
C ALA A 2 28.48 11.42 2.56
N SER A 3 27.43 12.22 2.49
CA SER A 3 27.19 13.27 3.49
C SER A 3 26.93 12.61 4.84
N GLU A 4 27.57 13.06 5.91
CA GLU A 4 27.18 12.65 7.26
C GLU A 4 25.70 13.03 7.46
N CYS A 5 24.83 12.04 7.65
CA CYS A 5 23.45 12.29 8.03
C CYS A 5 23.42 12.57 9.54
N PRO A 6 23.06 13.78 9.99
CA PRO A 6 23.05 14.11 11.41
C PRO A 6 21.96 13.35 12.18
N ILE A 7 20.95 12.81 11.48
CA ILE A 7 19.86 12.04 12.07
C ILE A 7 20.25 10.56 12.11
N LYS A 8 20.46 10.03 13.32
CA LYS A 8 20.84 8.63 13.55
C LYS A 8 19.65 7.69 13.81
N THR A 9 18.55 8.24 14.33
CA THR A 9 17.39 7.47 14.76
C THR A 9 16.12 8.22 14.44
N VAL A 10 15.16 7.52 13.83
CA VAL A 10 13.78 7.97 13.67
C VAL A 10 12.90 7.04 14.50
N VAL A 11 12.11 7.60 15.41
CA VAL A 11 11.09 6.85 16.15
C VAL A 11 9.73 7.23 15.59
N LEU A 12 9.02 6.25 15.06
CA LEU A 12 7.71 6.44 14.46
C LEU A 12 6.66 5.69 15.29
N LEU A 13 5.76 6.42 15.93
CA LEU A 13 4.61 5.84 16.64
C LEU A 13 3.45 5.72 15.64
N VAL A 14 3.20 4.49 15.19
CA VAL A 14 2.16 4.17 14.21
C VAL A 14 0.87 3.80 14.95
N GLN A 15 -0.22 4.49 14.67
CA GLN A 15 -1.56 4.06 15.11
C GLN A 15 -2.03 2.87 14.26
N GLU A 16 -2.92 2.04 14.81
CA GLU A 16 -3.55 0.96 14.05
C GLU A 16 -4.15 1.48 12.74
N ASN A 17 -3.99 0.73 11.66
CA ASN A 17 -4.51 1.05 10.31
C ASN A 17 -4.01 2.37 9.71
N ARG A 18 -2.86 2.89 10.18
CA ARG A 18 -2.11 3.95 9.48
C ARG A 18 -0.81 3.38 8.94
N SER A 19 -0.61 3.50 7.64
CA SER A 19 0.60 3.02 6.98
C SER A 19 1.73 4.03 7.06
N PHE A 20 2.97 3.58 6.85
CA PHE A 20 4.17 4.41 6.97
C PHE A 20 4.16 5.60 6.01
N ASP A 21 3.73 5.39 4.77
CA ASP A 21 3.54 6.39 3.73
C ASP A 21 2.49 7.44 4.09
N HIS A 22 1.45 7.08 4.86
CA HIS A 22 0.49 8.04 5.39
C HIS A 22 1.13 9.02 6.40
N MET A 23 2.15 8.59 7.15
CA MET A 23 2.82 9.44 8.14
C MET A 23 4.05 10.17 7.59
N LEU A 24 4.90 9.46 6.86
CA LEU A 24 6.20 9.97 6.39
C LEU A 24 6.29 10.11 4.88
N GLY A 25 5.44 9.41 4.11
CA GLY A 25 5.47 9.48 2.64
C GLY A 25 5.22 10.90 2.12
N TRP A 26 4.26 11.62 2.70
CA TRP A 26 3.94 13.00 2.32
C TRP A 26 5.00 14.04 2.70
N MET A 27 6.01 13.69 3.51
CA MET A 27 7.10 14.61 3.85
C MET A 27 7.95 15.00 2.64
N LYS A 28 7.84 14.28 1.52
CA LYS A 28 8.45 14.68 0.25
C LYS A 28 8.04 16.11 -0.18
N SER A 29 6.81 16.53 0.14
CA SER A 29 6.34 17.89 -0.12
C SER A 29 7.08 18.96 0.69
N LEU A 30 7.63 18.59 1.85
CA LEU A 30 8.40 19.47 2.74
C LEU A 30 9.89 19.41 2.44
N ASN A 31 10.41 18.21 2.17
CA ASN A 31 11.80 17.99 1.76
C ASN A 31 11.82 17.04 0.53
N PRO A 32 12.03 17.58 -0.69
CA PRO A 32 12.06 16.80 -1.93
C PRO A 32 13.15 15.71 -1.99
N GLU A 33 14.19 15.80 -1.16
CA GLU A 33 15.25 14.78 -1.06
C GLU A 33 14.78 13.49 -0.39
N ILE A 34 13.64 13.54 0.31
CA ILE A 34 13.02 12.34 0.89
C ILE A 34 12.43 11.49 -0.23
N ASP A 35 12.76 10.21 -0.21
CA ASP A 35 12.06 9.20 -1.01
C ASP A 35 10.70 8.93 -0.38
N GLY A 36 9.65 9.44 -1.01
CA GLY A 36 8.30 9.51 -0.47
C GLY A 36 7.29 9.61 -1.61
N VAL A 37 6.03 9.84 -1.26
CA VAL A 37 4.93 9.79 -2.23
C VAL A 37 4.73 11.14 -2.93
N THR A 38 4.22 11.06 -4.15
CA THR A 38 3.91 12.20 -5.02
C THR A 38 2.41 12.38 -5.24
N GLY A 39 1.60 11.37 -4.87
CA GLY A 39 0.19 11.25 -5.24
C GLY A 39 -0.02 10.65 -6.63
N ALA A 40 1.06 10.30 -7.34
CA ALA A 40 0.99 9.59 -8.61
C ALA A 40 0.98 8.06 -8.43
N GLU A 41 1.21 7.57 -7.21
CA GLU A 41 1.18 6.16 -6.85
C GLU A 41 -0.25 5.62 -6.91
N TRP A 42 -0.41 4.36 -7.32
CA TRP A 42 -1.72 3.74 -7.48
C TRP A 42 -1.68 2.23 -7.30
N ASN A 43 -2.85 1.63 -7.11
CA ASN A 43 -3.07 0.19 -7.13
C ASN A 43 -4.20 -0.16 -8.12
N PRO A 44 -4.10 -1.25 -8.89
CA PRO A 44 -5.18 -1.66 -9.78
C PRO A 44 -6.33 -2.28 -8.97
N MET A 45 -7.57 -2.02 -9.41
CA MET A 45 -8.76 -2.69 -8.88
C MET A 45 -8.76 -4.21 -9.11
N SER A 46 -8.08 -4.68 -10.15
CA SER A 46 -7.84 -6.08 -10.45
C SER A 46 -6.44 -6.27 -11.01
N THR A 47 -5.70 -7.23 -10.47
CA THR A 47 -4.32 -7.55 -10.88
C THR A 47 -4.26 -8.46 -12.11
N SER A 48 -5.37 -9.13 -12.46
CA SER A 48 -5.47 -9.99 -13.64
C SER A 48 -5.97 -9.26 -14.89
N ASP A 49 -6.59 -8.08 -14.74
CA ASP A 49 -7.05 -7.24 -15.85
C ASP A 49 -6.04 -6.11 -16.16
N PRO A 50 -5.33 -6.13 -17.29
CA PRO A 50 -4.38 -5.08 -17.66
C PRO A 50 -5.05 -3.71 -17.91
N ASN A 51 -6.36 -3.67 -18.14
CA ASN A 51 -7.14 -2.44 -18.32
C ASN A 51 -7.91 -2.04 -17.06
N SER A 52 -7.61 -2.67 -15.92
CA SER A 52 -8.28 -2.38 -14.65
C SER A 52 -8.21 -0.89 -14.32
N LYS A 53 -9.29 -0.38 -13.73
CA LYS A 53 -9.30 0.95 -13.11
C LYS A 53 -8.17 1.05 -12.09
N ARG A 54 -7.53 2.22 -12.04
CA ARG A 54 -6.49 2.55 -11.06
C ARG A 54 -7.12 3.30 -9.89
N LEU A 55 -6.79 2.89 -8.68
CA LEU A 55 -7.06 3.61 -7.44
C LEU A 55 -5.78 4.36 -7.07
N TYR A 56 -5.83 5.68 -7.10
CA TYR A 56 -4.67 6.53 -6.77
C TYR A 56 -4.57 6.75 -5.28
N PHE A 57 -3.34 6.76 -4.78
CA PHE A 57 -3.02 7.08 -3.41
C PHE A 57 -3.34 8.55 -3.11
N GLY A 58 -3.87 8.82 -1.92
CA GLY A 58 -4.26 10.16 -1.49
C GLY A 58 -4.09 10.37 0.02
N ASP A 59 -4.11 11.62 0.44
CA ASP A 59 -3.95 12.07 1.84
C ASP A 59 -5.27 12.11 2.62
N ARG A 60 -6.38 11.69 2.01
CA ARG A 60 -7.73 11.76 2.57
C ARG A 60 -8.32 10.41 2.97
N SER A 61 -7.49 9.38 3.12
CA SER A 61 -7.97 8.04 3.45
C SER A 61 -8.63 7.99 4.83
N GLY A 62 -9.90 7.59 4.81
CA GLY A 62 -10.76 7.51 5.98
C GLY A 62 -10.65 6.17 6.73
N PHE A 63 -11.46 6.05 7.78
CA PHE A 63 -11.76 4.76 8.39
C PHE A 63 -12.74 4.01 7.48
N VAL A 64 -12.46 2.74 7.19
CA VAL A 64 -13.35 1.88 6.40
C VAL A 64 -13.75 0.64 7.20
N GLU A 65 -15.02 0.26 7.06
CA GLU A 65 -15.54 -0.99 7.63
C GLU A 65 -16.24 -1.81 6.52
N PRO A 66 -15.83 -3.07 6.33
CA PRO A 66 -14.72 -3.76 7.00
C PRO A 66 -13.34 -3.22 6.57
N ASP A 67 -12.43 -2.95 7.51
CA ASP A 67 -11.37 -3.94 7.66
C ASP A 67 -10.64 -4.46 6.41
N PRO A 68 -9.52 -3.89 5.87
CA PRO A 68 -8.71 -4.66 4.93
C PRO A 68 -8.23 -5.98 5.55
N GLY A 69 -8.01 -7.02 4.73
CA GLY A 69 -7.56 -8.31 5.28
C GLY A 69 -6.17 -8.22 5.89
N HIS A 70 -6.03 -8.74 7.11
CA HIS A 70 -4.76 -8.74 7.84
C HIS A 70 -4.27 -10.16 8.21
N CYS A 71 -4.92 -11.22 7.71
CA CYS A 71 -4.40 -12.58 7.78
C CYS A 71 -3.28 -12.81 6.76
N PHE A 72 -2.50 -13.87 6.94
CA PHE A 72 -1.37 -14.19 6.07
C PHE A 72 -1.76 -14.27 4.58
N GLU A 73 -2.87 -14.94 4.26
CA GLU A 73 -3.35 -15.11 2.89
C GLU A 73 -3.74 -13.77 2.26
N ALA A 74 -4.33 -12.87 3.05
CA ALA A 74 -4.68 -11.53 2.59
C ALA A 74 -3.43 -10.68 2.34
N VAL A 75 -2.48 -10.68 3.28
CA VAL A 75 -1.21 -9.95 3.14
C VAL A 75 -0.40 -10.50 1.96
N PHE A 76 -0.40 -11.82 1.76
CA PHE A 76 0.22 -12.44 0.59
C PHE A 76 -0.40 -11.89 -0.71
N GLN A 77 -1.73 -11.85 -0.80
CA GLN A 77 -2.40 -11.29 -1.97
C GLN A 77 -2.09 -9.81 -2.17
N GLN A 78 -2.02 -9.01 -1.10
CA GLN A 78 -1.69 -7.59 -1.18
C GLN A 78 -0.28 -7.36 -1.74
N VAL A 79 0.70 -8.12 -1.25
CA VAL A 79 2.13 -8.00 -1.63
C VAL A 79 2.40 -8.58 -3.02
N TYR A 80 1.85 -9.74 -3.35
CA TYR A 80 2.18 -10.46 -4.60
C TYR A 80 1.14 -10.28 -5.70
N GLY A 81 -0.02 -9.70 -5.39
CA GLY A 81 -1.09 -9.45 -6.36
C GLY A 81 -1.90 -10.69 -6.72
N VAL A 82 -1.64 -11.86 -6.13
CA VAL A 82 -2.35 -13.12 -6.42
C VAL A 82 -2.73 -13.83 -5.13
N PRO A 83 -3.86 -14.59 -5.09
CA PRO A 83 -4.22 -15.36 -3.91
C PRO A 83 -3.10 -16.34 -3.51
N TRP A 84 -2.96 -16.57 -2.21
CA TRP A 84 -2.00 -17.55 -1.72
C TRP A 84 -2.42 -18.97 -2.12
N THR A 85 -1.49 -19.71 -2.73
CA THR A 85 -1.55 -21.16 -2.86
C THR A 85 -0.15 -21.74 -2.60
N PRO A 86 -0.04 -23.03 -2.24
CA PRO A 86 1.26 -23.68 -2.09
C PRO A 86 2.16 -23.51 -3.32
N GLU A 87 1.58 -23.57 -4.53
CA GLU A 87 2.29 -23.43 -5.80
C GLU A 87 2.66 -21.96 -6.09
N ALA A 88 1.80 -21.01 -5.73
CA ALA A 88 2.05 -19.58 -5.93
C ALA A 88 3.20 -19.04 -5.07
N SER A 89 3.51 -19.67 -3.93
CA SER A 89 4.61 -19.22 -3.05
C SER A 89 6.02 -19.41 -3.62
N ALA A 90 6.17 -20.11 -4.75
CA ALA A 90 7.46 -20.31 -5.38
C ALA A 90 7.78 -19.13 -6.33
N SER A 91 8.73 -18.27 -5.91
CA SER A 91 9.40 -17.30 -6.78
C SER A 91 8.54 -16.16 -7.36
N LEU A 92 7.57 -15.65 -6.60
CA LEU A 92 6.88 -14.41 -6.97
C LEU A 92 7.68 -13.18 -6.53
N GLU A 93 7.75 -12.20 -7.43
CA GLU A 93 8.24 -10.86 -7.09
C GLU A 93 7.11 -10.06 -6.40
N PRO A 94 7.42 -9.33 -5.31
CA PRO A 94 6.42 -8.50 -4.62
C PRO A 94 6.05 -7.29 -5.48
N THR A 95 4.88 -7.33 -6.11
CA THR A 95 4.39 -6.24 -6.97
C THR A 95 3.76 -5.09 -6.20
N MET A 96 3.30 -5.33 -4.97
CA MET A 96 2.57 -4.38 -4.12
C MET A 96 1.28 -3.84 -4.78
N GLN A 97 0.68 -4.60 -5.69
CA GLN A 97 -0.48 -4.18 -6.48
C GLN A 97 -1.81 -4.84 -6.04
N GLY A 98 -1.79 -5.68 -5.02
CA GLY A 98 -2.98 -6.45 -4.61
C GLY A 98 -3.88 -5.75 -3.60
N PHE A 99 -3.52 -4.56 -3.09
CA PHE A 99 -4.21 -3.94 -1.96
C PHE A 99 -5.66 -3.57 -2.29
N ALA A 100 -5.89 -2.87 -3.40
CA ALA A 100 -7.23 -2.47 -3.81
C ALA A 100 -8.11 -3.68 -4.16
N GLN A 101 -7.56 -4.66 -4.88
CA GLN A 101 -8.27 -5.91 -5.21
C GLN A 101 -8.69 -6.68 -3.96
N GLN A 102 -7.80 -6.82 -2.98
CA GLN A 102 -8.07 -7.58 -1.76
C GLN A 102 -9.14 -6.89 -0.90
N ALA A 103 -9.08 -5.56 -0.79
CA ALA A 103 -10.10 -4.78 -0.07
C ALA A 103 -11.48 -4.87 -0.75
N GLU A 104 -11.54 -4.69 -2.07
CA GLU A 104 -12.79 -4.75 -2.85
C GLU A 104 -13.46 -6.13 -2.79
N ALA A 105 -12.68 -7.21 -2.65
CA ALA A 105 -13.19 -8.56 -2.48
C ALA A 105 -13.92 -8.78 -1.14
N LYS A 106 -13.59 -8.01 -0.09
CA LYS A 106 -14.29 -8.07 1.20
C LYS A 106 -15.66 -7.40 1.16
N LEU A 107 -15.75 -6.22 0.52
CA LEU A 107 -16.99 -5.50 0.33
C LEU A 107 -16.92 -4.69 -0.98
N LYS A 108 -17.82 -5.01 -1.91
CA LYS A 108 -17.89 -4.31 -3.20
C LYS A 108 -18.20 -2.82 -2.98
N GLY A 109 -17.41 -1.94 -3.60
CA GLY A 109 -17.51 -0.49 -3.51
C GLY A 109 -16.75 0.13 -2.35
N ILE A 110 -16.10 -0.67 -1.49
CA ILE A 110 -15.40 -0.14 -0.31
C ILE A 110 -14.23 0.77 -0.69
N VAL A 111 -13.56 0.49 -1.82
CA VAL A 111 -12.45 1.30 -2.29
C VAL A 111 -12.84 2.71 -2.72
N GLY A 112 -14.13 2.96 -2.98
CA GLY A 112 -14.63 4.29 -3.35
C GLY A 112 -14.58 5.26 -2.17
N ASN A 113 -14.40 4.74 -0.95
CA ASN A 113 -14.30 5.49 0.30
C ASN A 113 -12.85 5.51 0.86
N LEU A 114 -11.89 4.93 0.14
CA LEU A 114 -10.45 4.94 0.48
C LEU A 114 -9.76 6.21 0.01
#